data_AF-A0A197JMY6-F1
#
_entry.id   AF-A0A197JMY6-F1
#
_cell.length_a   1.000
_cell.length_b   1.000
_cell.length_c   1.000
_cell.angle_alpha   90.00
_cell.angle_beta   90.00
_cell.angle_gamma   90.00
#
_symmetry.space_group_name_H-M   'P 1'
#
loop_
_entity.id
_entity.type
_entity.pdbx_description
1 polymer ?
#
loop_
_entity_poly.entity_id
_entity_poly.type
_entity_poly.pdbx_seq_one_letter_code
_entity_poly.pdbx_strand_id
1 'polypeptide(L)'
;MSGTADDSLAFQRNIVDILPQNWTVVSLTMDVDRGVLYVNRLRSNTMPLVVCLPLNRAQLREGDGDAGLDLGSVGEIVSGATSTTSPSNRQPVEMTKEAKTEWWSRRQNLNDRLRFLLSTMEDQWLCGLKGLIQSHNTPASEENLLDFKKTLEWIMSQASNTLPATPARNSRTVDRRHTDSEGASVVQTEINIDLCRAILNLGDQPTKSELCDLIYFLLDAYLFKNVAYSEEQFGRVATQIREALRCYWEAEVAANNNGYDEGAHIILVLDKHLQMFPWESCPVLRDEAVSRVPSIWFLRDRILQQRHLLSQSQHQDCPKPTNNTADESTTFVEEHYWRDLEVDGQKTFYLLNPGKDLRNTEEEFKDYVKAQPGWNGIIGRTPLDMECIQGLSKNDLYIYFGHSGGEQYIKPTQIRKLGHCAVSILLGCSSGLIRGSGEFDPTGNVMDYMLAGCPTVVANLWDVTDRDLDRFSKALFTLWGLDDSSGKGNKRASTNSSRNFRPRLSIVEAVKEAREECRLKYLVGAATVVYGIPCFLKTGS
;
A
#
# COMPACT_ATOMS: atom_id res chain seq x y z
N MET A 1 7.73 -5.03 25.85
CA MET A 1 6.85 -4.27 26.76
C MET A 1 5.51 -4.99 26.76
N SER A 2 5.11 -5.63 27.86
CA SER A 2 3.79 -6.27 27.95
C SER A 2 2.76 -5.16 28.20
N GLY A 3 1.98 -4.81 27.17
CA GLY A 3 0.82 -3.93 27.34
C GLY A 3 -0.19 -4.59 28.29
N THR A 4 -0.83 -3.79 29.12
CA THR A 4 -1.95 -4.25 29.94
C THR A 4 -3.16 -4.53 29.06
N ALA A 5 -4.13 -5.33 29.54
CA ALA A 5 -5.38 -5.54 28.81
C ALA A 5 -6.12 -4.22 28.49
N ASP A 6 -5.95 -3.20 29.35
CA ASP A 6 -6.49 -1.85 29.15
C ASP A 6 -5.82 -1.14 27.97
N ASP A 7 -4.50 -1.28 27.81
CA ASP A 7 -3.76 -0.73 26.66
C ASP A 7 -4.23 -1.34 25.33
N SER A 8 -4.53 -2.65 25.32
CA SER A 8 -5.06 -3.34 24.14
C SER A 8 -6.46 -2.85 23.75
N LEU A 9 -7.36 -2.67 24.72
CA LEU A 9 -8.70 -2.13 24.48
C LEU A 9 -8.64 -0.67 24.02
N ALA A 10 -7.77 0.13 24.63
CA ALA A 10 -7.54 1.52 24.22
C ALA A 10 -6.98 1.60 22.79
N PHE A 11 -6.05 0.72 22.41
CA PHE A 11 -5.55 0.64 21.04
C PHE A 11 -6.66 0.28 20.06
N GLN A 12 -7.45 -0.77 20.36
CA GLN A 12 -8.57 -1.19 19.52
C GLN A 12 -9.52 -0.01 19.26
N ARG A 13 -10.05 0.59 20.33
CA ARG A 13 -11.04 1.67 20.24
C ARG A 13 -10.51 2.94 19.57
N ASN A 14 -9.29 3.35 19.92
CA ASN A 14 -8.80 4.68 19.55
C ASN A 14 -8.01 4.69 18.22
N ILE A 15 -7.62 3.52 17.69
CA ILE A 15 -6.78 3.38 16.50
C ILE A 15 -7.46 2.49 15.46
N VAL A 16 -7.91 1.29 15.84
CA VAL A 16 -8.40 0.27 14.90
C VAL A 16 -9.84 0.55 14.50
N ASP A 17 -10.74 0.75 15.47
CA ASP A 17 -12.17 0.93 15.20
C ASP A 17 -12.50 2.26 14.51
N ILE A 18 -11.59 3.23 14.56
CA ILE A 18 -11.75 4.51 13.85
C ILE A 18 -11.40 4.43 12.37
N LEU A 19 -10.78 3.34 11.89
CA LEU A 19 -10.43 3.17 10.49
C LEU A 19 -11.71 3.14 9.63
N PRO A 20 -11.70 3.73 8.42
CA PRO A 20 -12.75 3.49 7.43
C PRO A 20 -12.89 1.99 7.13
N GLN A 21 -14.12 1.53 6.92
CA GLN A 21 -14.43 0.09 6.78
C GLN A 21 -13.79 -0.55 5.54
N ASN A 22 -13.63 0.24 4.49
CA ASN A 22 -12.99 -0.12 3.22
C ASN A 22 -11.45 0.00 3.26
N TRP A 23 -10.86 0.42 4.39
CA TRP A 23 -9.41 0.53 4.52
C TRP A 23 -8.83 -0.69 5.23
N THR A 24 -7.74 -1.19 4.67
CA THR A 24 -6.89 -2.21 5.29
C THR A 24 -5.54 -1.58 5.60
N VAL A 25 -5.15 -1.56 6.88
CA VAL A 25 -3.83 -1.06 7.27
C VAL A 25 -2.90 -2.25 7.46
N VAL A 26 -1.75 -2.22 6.80
CA VAL A 26 -0.75 -3.28 6.88
C VAL A 26 0.57 -2.67 7.31
N SER A 27 1.03 -3.01 8.51
CA SER A 27 2.37 -2.66 8.96
C SER A 27 3.34 -3.80 8.65
N LEU A 28 4.45 -3.45 7.99
CA LEU A 28 5.52 -4.36 7.63
C LEU A 28 6.78 -3.94 8.38
N THR A 29 7.37 -4.86 9.14
CA THR A 29 8.60 -4.62 9.91
C THR A 29 9.55 -5.78 9.75
N MET A 30 10.80 -5.50 9.40
CA MET A 30 11.84 -6.48 9.17
C MET A 30 12.84 -6.52 10.32
N ASP A 31 13.02 -7.71 10.87
CA ASP A 31 14.19 -8.04 11.69
C ASP A 31 15.27 -8.60 10.77
N VAL A 32 16.20 -7.74 10.38
CA VAL A 32 17.28 -8.05 9.43
C VAL A 32 18.23 -9.11 10.02
N ASP A 33 18.48 -9.08 11.33
CA ASP A 33 19.40 -10.00 11.99
C ASP A 33 18.84 -11.43 12.03
N ARG A 34 17.53 -11.55 12.23
CA ARG A 34 16.84 -12.85 12.24
C ARG A 34 16.35 -13.30 10.88
N GLY A 35 16.34 -12.41 9.88
CA GLY A 35 15.75 -12.67 8.56
C GLY A 35 14.24 -12.93 8.65
N VAL A 36 13.53 -12.10 9.42
CA VAL A 36 12.10 -12.25 9.68
C VAL A 36 11.33 -11.00 9.26
N LEU A 37 10.20 -11.18 8.61
CA LEU A 37 9.23 -10.13 8.32
C LEU A 37 7.99 -10.30 9.21
N TYR A 38 7.70 -9.28 10.01
CA TYR A 38 6.45 -9.15 10.75
C TYR A 38 5.42 -8.43 9.88
N VAL A 39 4.24 -9.03 9.77
CA VAL A 39 3.08 -8.48 9.08
C VAL A 39 1.98 -8.26 10.10
N ASN A 40 1.60 -7.01 10.33
CA ASN A 40 0.49 -6.66 11.21
C ASN A 40 -0.65 -6.04 10.39
N ARG A 41 -1.79 -6.71 10.33
CA ARG A 41 -2.98 -6.32 9.57
C ARG A 41 -4.05 -5.79 10.51
N LEU A 42 -4.56 -4.60 10.23
CA LEU A 42 -5.59 -3.91 11.02
C LEU A 42 -6.77 -3.53 10.11
N ARG A 43 -7.98 -3.75 10.63
CA ARG A 43 -9.23 -3.32 10.00
C ARG A 43 -10.22 -2.91 11.09
N SER A 44 -11.09 -1.95 10.76
CA SER A 44 -12.15 -1.49 11.66
C SER A 44 -12.99 -2.66 12.17
N ASN A 45 -13.26 -2.67 13.48
CA ASN A 45 -14.10 -3.67 14.16
C ASN A 45 -13.59 -5.12 14.07
N THR A 46 -12.32 -5.35 13.71
CA THR A 46 -11.71 -6.69 13.78
C THR A 46 -10.51 -6.70 14.72
N MET A 47 -10.16 -7.90 15.20
CA MET A 47 -8.97 -8.09 16.03
C MET A 47 -7.71 -8.01 15.16
N PRO A 48 -6.70 -7.20 15.56
CA PRO A 48 -5.41 -7.12 14.89
C PRO A 48 -4.80 -8.50 14.64
N LEU A 49 -4.39 -8.75 13.40
CA LEU A 49 -3.72 -9.99 13.00
C LEU A 49 -2.22 -9.73 12.88
N VAL A 50 -1.42 -10.41 13.70
CA VAL A 50 0.04 -10.32 13.65
C VAL A 50 0.61 -11.67 13.21
N VAL A 51 1.39 -11.65 12.13
CA VAL A 51 2.05 -12.82 11.55
C VAL A 51 3.55 -12.59 11.48
N CYS A 52 4.32 -13.62 11.81
CA CYS A 52 5.78 -13.65 11.76
C CYS A 52 6.24 -14.58 10.63
N LEU A 53 6.95 -14.04 9.65
CA LEU A 53 7.36 -14.74 8.43
C LEU A 53 8.88 -14.84 8.35
N PRO A 54 9.48 -16.01 8.68
CA PRO A 54 10.89 -16.25 8.36
C PRO A 54 11.09 -16.23 6.85
N LEU A 55 12.02 -15.41 6.36
CA LEU A 55 12.21 -15.14 4.93
C LEU A 55 12.92 -16.30 4.21
N ASN A 56 13.63 -17.14 4.95
CA ASN A 56 14.29 -18.35 4.45
C ASN A 56 13.46 -19.63 4.66
N ARG A 57 12.18 -19.53 5.04
CA ARG A 57 11.37 -20.70 5.41
C ARG A 57 11.21 -21.73 4.28
N ALA A 58 11.16 -21.29 3.02
CA ALA A 58 11.10 -22.20 1.88
C ALA A 58 12.40 -23.03 1.77
N GLN A 59 13.56 -22.37 1.88
CA GLN A 59 14.88 -23.00 1.82
C GLN A 59 15.09 -24.01 2.96
N LEU A 60 14.64 -23.66 4.17
CA LEU A 60 14.72 -24.54 5.34
C LEU A 60 13.92 -25.84 5.16
N ARG A 61 12.87 -25.84 4.33
CA ARG A 61 12.02 -27.00 4.07
C ARG A 61 12.53 -27.86 2.91
N GLU A 62 12.99 -27.23 1.83
CA GLU A 62 13.42 -27.93 0.62
C GLU A 62 14.87 -28.43 0.71
N GLY A 63 15.67 -27.89 1.64
CA GLY A 63 17.08 -28.28 1.82
C GLY A 63 17.98 -27.85 0.66
N ASP A 64 17.46 -27.07 -0.27
CA ASP A 64 18.17 -26.59 -1.45
C ASP A 64 18.83 -25.24 -1.18
N GLY A 65 20.09 -25.11 -1.59
CA GLY A 65 21.00 -24.01 -1.25
C GLY A 65 20.78 -22.72 -2.04
N ASP A 66 19.54 -22.43 -2.46
CA ASP A 66 19.25 -21.18 -3.16
C ASP A 66 19.50 -19.99 -2.23
N ALA A 67 20.29 -19.02 -2.69
CA ALA A 67 20.62 -17.86 -1.88
C ALA A 67 19.34 -17.03 -1.70
N GLY A 68 18.94 -16.77 -0.45
CA GLY A 68 17.79 -15.90 -0.17
C GLY A 68 17.91 -14.55 -0.86
N LEU A 69 16.76 -13.93 -1.12
CA LEU A 69 16.70 -12.62 -1.78
C LEU A 69 17.59 -11.60 -1.03
N ASP A 70 18.58 -11.06 -1.74
CA ASP A 70 19.47 -10.04 -1.20
C ASP A 70 18.73 -8.69 -1.12
N LEU A 71 18.60 -8.17 0.10
CA LEU A 71 18.02 -6.85 0.39
C LEU A 71 18.74 -5.71 -0.35
N GLY A 72 20.03 -5.89 -0.68
CA GLY A 72 20.82 -4.95 -1.47
C GLY A 72 20.37 -4.82 -2.92
N SER A 73 19.67 -5.82 -3.47
CA SER A 73 19.31 -5.90 -4.90
C SER A 73 18.51 -4.70 -5.40
N VAL A 74 17.57 -4.19 -4.60
CA VAL A 74 16.82 -2.97 -4.96
C VAL A 74 17.76 -1.77 -5.06
N GLY A 75 18.67 -1.63 -4.10
CA GLY A 75 19.64 -0.54 -4.07
C GLY A 75 20.57 -0.55 -5.29
N GLU A 76 21.01 -1.73 -5.73
CA GLU A 76 21.81 -1.88 -6.95
C GLU A 76 21.06 -1.45 -8.21
N ILE A 77 19.79 -1.90 -8.34
CA ILE A 77 18.95 -1.55 -9.49
C ILE A 77 18.69 -0.05 -9.52
N VAL A 78 18.37 0.55 -8.36
CA VAL A 78 18.14 1.98 -8.20
C VAL A 78 19.39 2.78 -8.53
N SER A 79 20.55 2.38 -8.01
CA SER A 79 21.84 3.01 -8.35
C SER A 79 22.13 2.92 -9.85
N GLY A 80 21.83 1.77 -10.46
CA GLY A 80 21.86 1.58 -11.91
C GLY A 80 20.95 2.57 -12.63
N ALA A 81 19.71 2.74 -12.17
CA ALA A 81 18.73 3.68 -12.74
C ALA A 81 19.24 5.13 -12.68
N THR A 82 19.69 5.58 -11.51
CA THR A 82 20.26 6.92 -11.27
C THR A 82 21.50 7.18 -12.15
N SER A 83 22.35 6.17 -12.35
CA SER A 83 23.50 6.34 -13.23
C SER A 83 23.05 6.65 -14.67
N THR A 84 21.98 6.02 -15.17
CA THR A 84 21.46 6.24 -16.52
C THR A 84 20.70 7.57 -16.70
N THR A 85 20.30 8.22 -15.61
CA THR A 85 19.62 9.54 -15.62
C THR A 85 20.57 10.69 -15.33
N SER A 86 21.84 10.45 -15.02
CA SER A 86 22.80 11.52 -14.66
C SER A 86 23.14 12.44 -15.85
N PRO A 87 23.40 13.75 -15.64
CA PRO A 87 23.71 14.72 -16.70
C PRO A 87 24.86 14.30 -17.64
N SER A 88 25.87 13.60 -17.11
CA SER A 88 26.99 13.04 -17.86
C SER A 88 26.56 11.98 -18.89
N ASN A 89 25.51 11.22 -18.59
CA ASN A 89 24.87 10.26 -19.50
C ASN A 89 23.69 10.88 -20.28
N ARG A 90 23.21 12.06 -19.85
CA ARG A 90 22.14 12.81 -20.53
C ARG A 90 22.64 13.66 -21.69
N GLN A 91 23.94 13.86 -21.95
CA GLN A 91 24.40 14.74 -23.04
C GLN A 91 23.70 14.38 -24.37
N PRO A 92 22.67 15.13 -24.79
CA PRO A 92 21.77 14.69 -25.85
C PRO A 92 22.09 15.38 -27.17
N VAL A 93 23.25 16.03 -27.28
CA VAL A 93 23.61 16.75 -28.50
C VAL A 93 24.21 15.80 -29.55
N GLU A 94 24.74 14.62 -29.18
CA GLU A 94 25.23 13.65 -30.18
C GLU A 94 25.40 12.24 -29.59
N MET A 95 24.39 11.70 -28.90
CA MET A 95 24.37 10.25 -28.70
C MET A 95 24.20 9.59 -30.07
N THR A 96 25.17 8.78 -30.47
CA THR A 96 25.06 7.96 -31.68
C THR A 96 23.82 7.07 -31.60
N LYS A 97 23.33 6.61 -32.76
CA LYS A 97 22.16 5.70 -32.80
C LYS A 97 22.42 4.45 -31.96
N GLU A 98 23.67 3.99 -31.97
CA GLU A 98 24.18 2.85 -31.22
C GLU A 98 24.13 3.14 -29.72
N ALA A 99 24.69 4.27 -29.26
CA ALA A 99 24.69 4.66 -27.85
C ALA A 99 23.26 4.83 -27.29
N LYS A 100 22.34 5.39 -28.09
CA LYS A 100 20.93 5.48 -27.71
C LYS A 100 20.27 4.11 -27.59
N THR A 101 20.60 3.18 -28.48
CA THR A 101 20.09 1.80 -28.45
C THR A 101 20.61 1.06 -27.21
N GLU A 102 21.89 1.20 -26.90
CA GLU A 102 22.52 0.64 -25.70
C GLU A 102 21.91 1.21 -24.42
N TRP A 103 21.71 2.54 -24.35
CA TRP A 103 21.07 3.18 -23.20
C TRP A 103 19.66 2.65 -22.95
N TRP A 104 18.85 2.47 -24.00
CA TRP A 104 17.53 1.86 -23.89
C TRP A 104 17.60 0.39 -23.48
N SER A 105 18.53 -0.37 -24.04
CA SER A 105 18.74 -1.78 -23.68
C SER A 105 19.10 -1.94 -22.20
N ARG A 106 20.01 -1.10 -21.69
CA ARG A 106 20.40 -1.09 -20.27
C ARG A 106 19.22 -0.77 -19.36
N ARG A 107 18.41 0.23 -19.69
CA ARG A 107 17.22 0.58 -18.89
C ARG A 107 16.13 -0.49 -18.96
N GLN A 108 15.95 -1.13 -20.11
CA GLN A 108 15.04 -2.27 -20.23
C GLN A 108 15.50 -3.45 -19.35
N ASN A 109 16.80 -3.74 -19.34
CA ASN A 109 17.36 -4.76 -18.46
C ASN A 109 17.12 -4.43 -16.97
N LEU A 110 17.34 -3.18 -16.55
CA LEU A 110 17.05 -2.76 -15.17
C LEU A 110 15.55 -2.87 -14.84
N ASN A 111 14.67 -2.53 -15.78
CA ASN A 111 13.22 -2.69 -15.63
C ASN A 111 12.85 -4.17 -15.43
N ASP A 112 13.41 -5.06 -16.23
CA ASP A 112 13.11 -6.49 -16.16
C ASP A 112 13.71 -7.15 -14.90
N ARG A 113 14.90 -6.70 -14.47
CA ARG A 113 15.49 -7.08 -13.18
C ARG A 113 14.61 -6.66 -12.01
N LEU A 114 14.06 -5.45 -12.03
CA LEU A 114 13.16 -4.99 -10.97
C LEU A 114 11.87 -5.81 -10.96
N ARG A 115 11.28 -6.07 -12.13
CA ARG A 115 10.11 -6.94 -12.25
C ARG A 115 10.38 -8.32 -11.63
N PHE A 116 11.48 -8.95 -12.03
CA PHE A 116 11.85 -10.28 -11.52
C PHE A 116 12.05 -10.25 -10.00
N LEU A 117 12.75 -9.25 -9.49
CA LEU A 117 12.98 -9.08 -8.05
C LEU A 117 11.67 -9.01 -7.25
N LEU A 118 10.68 -8.24 -7.73
CA LEU A 118 9.38 -8.13 -7.06
C LEU A 118 8.57 -9.42 -7.12
N SER A 119 8.66 -10.17 -8.23
CA SER A 119 8.07 -11.51 -8.31
C SER A 119 8.74 -12.48 -7.33
N THR A 120 10.08 -12.51 -7.27
CA THR A 120 10.81 -13.32 -6.30
C THR A 120 10.48 -12.94 -4.86
N MET A 121 10.30 -11.65 -4.58
CA MET A 121 9.90 -11.16 -3.26
C MET A 121 8.52 -11.69 -2.87
N GLU A 122 7.55 -11.68 -3.78
CA GLU A 122 6.25 -12.31 -3.55
C GLU A 122 6.40 -13.82 -3.32
N ASP A 123 7.09 -14.53 -4.22
CA ASP A 123 7.20 -15.99 -4.20
C ASP A 123 7.95 -16.52 -2.98
N GLN A 124 9.01 -15.84 -2.54
CA GLN A 124 9.87 -16.29 -1.44
C GLN A 124 9.45 -15.73 -0.08
N TRP A 125 9.09 -14.45 0.02
CA TRP A 125 8.80 -13.84 1.31
C TRP A 125 7.36 -14.02 1.75
N LEU A 126 6.41 -13.94 0.82
CA LEU A 126 4.98 -13.95 1.11
C LEU A 126 4.34 -15.30 0.79
N CYS A 127 4.58 -15.82 -0.41
CA CYS A 127 4.13 -17.13 -0.91
C CYS A 127 2.64 -17.39 -0.56
N GLY A 128 2.35 -18.51 0.11
CA GLY A 128 1.00 -18.89 0.54
C GLY A 128 0.31 -17.95 1.54
N LEU A 129 1.02 -16.92 1.99
CA LEU A 129 0.52 -15.90 2.92
C LEU A 129 0.47 -14.50 2.29
N LYS A 130 0.59 -14.39 0.96
CA LYS A 130 0.53 -13.11 0.24
C LYS A 130 -0.77 -12.34 0.40
N GLY A 131 -1.87 -13.04 0.64
CA GLY A 131 -3.16 -12.41 0.95
C GLY A 131 -3.18 -11.59 2.25
N LEU A 132 -2.17 -11.73 3.13
CA LEU A 132 -2.04 -10.92 4.35
C LEU A 132 -1.87 -9.43 4.05
N ILE A 133 -1.31 -9.09 2.90
CA ILE A 133 -1.04 -7.70 2.52
C ILE A 133 -2.05 -7.13 1.52
N GLN A 134 -2.95 -7.95 0.96
CA GLN A 134 -3.97 -7.53 -0.01
C GLN A 134 -5.16 -6.83 0.64
N SER A 135 -6.02 -6.23 -0.18
CA SER A 135 -7.33 -5.75 0.28
C SER A 135 -8.13 -6.91 0.87
N HIS A 136 -9.11 -6.60 1.72
CA HIS A 136 -9.89 -7.66 2.32
C HIS A 136 -10.85 -8.25 1.29
N ASN A 137 -11.04 -9.57 1.36
CA ASN A 137 -12.15 -10.22 0.66
C ASN A 137 -13.45 -9.91 1.41
N THR A 138 -14.39 -9.21 0.77
CA THR A 138 -15.74 -9.01 1.33
C THR A 138 -16.64 -10.15 0.85
N PRO A 139 -17.12 -11.02 1.74
CA PRO A 139 -18.02 -12.10 1.35
C PRO A 139 -19.41 -11.55 0.99
N ALA A 140 -20.12 -12.25 0.11
CA ALA A 140 -21.53 -11.97 -0.19
C ALA A 140 -22.42 -12.21 1.03
N SER A 141 -22.01 -13.14 1.90
CA SER A 141 -22.64 -13.43 3.18
C SER A 141 -21.57 -13.76 4.22
N GLU A 142 -21.69 -13.19 5.42
CA GLU A 142 -20.83 -13.56 6.56
C GLU A 142 -20.89 -15.06 6.89
N GLU A 143 -22.00 -15.74 6.53
CA GLU A 143 -22.12 -17.19 6.66
C GLU A 143 -21.09 -17.95 5.82
N ASN A 144 -20.83 -17.51 4.57
CA ASN A 144 -19.85 -18.16 3.69
C ASN A 144 -18.45 -18.12 4.30
N LEU A 145 -18.07 -16.97 4.88
CA LEU A 145 -16.78 -16.80 5.55
C LEU A 145 -16.68 -17.65 6.82
N LEU A 146 -17.75 -17.71 7.62
CA LEU A 146 -17.79 -18.55 8.82
C LEU A 146 -17.75 -20.05 8.48
N ASP A 147 -18.41 -20.47 7.41
CA ASP A 147 -18.39 -21.87 6.97
C ASP A 147 -17.04 -22.27 6.39
N PHE A 148 -16.39 -21.36 5.65
CA PHE A 148 -15.00 -21.55 5.25
C PHE A 148 -14.08 -21.70 6.47
N LYS A 149 -14.22 -20.83 7.48
CA LYS A 149 -13.46 -20.93 8.75
C LYS A 149 -13.66 -22.27 9.43
N LYS A 150 -14.92 -22.70 9.65
CA LYS A 150 -15.23 -24.00 10.28
C LYS A 150 -14.63 -25.17 9.47
N THR A 151 -14.70 -25.10 8.15
CA THR A 151 -14.14 -26.11 7.25
C THR A 151 -12.63 -26.19 7.39
N LEU A 152 -11.95 -25.04 7.42
CA LEU A 152 -10.50 -24.97 7.62
C LEU A 152 -10.09 -25.53 8.99
N GLU A 153 -10.76 -25.12 10.06
CA GLU A 153 -10.54 -25.66 11.41
C GLU A 153 -10.75 -27.17 11.48
N TRP A 154 -11.78 -27.67 10.79
CA TRP A 154 -12.03 -29.10 10.68
C TRP A 154 -10.90 -29.82 9.95
N ILE A 155 -10.43 -29.33 8.81
CA ILE A 155 -9.29 -29.90 8.07
C ILE A 155 -8.06 -29.97 8.98
N MET A 156 -7.76 -28.88 9.69
CA MET A 156 -6.61 -28.80 10.60
C MET A 156 -6.74 -29.78 11.77
N SER A 157 -7.94 -29.95 12.32
CA SER A 157 -8.21 -30.95 13.37
C SER A 157 -7.96 -32.37 12.87
N GLN A 158 -8.37 -32.72 11.65
CA GLN A 158 -8.16 -34.04 11.07
C GLN A 158 -6.67 -34.29 10.80
N ALA A 159 -5.99 -33.30 10.24
CA ALA A 159 -4.55 -33.35 10.03
C ALA A 159 -3.83 -33.66 11.35
N SER A 160 -4.16 -32.93 12.42
CA SER A 160 -3.55 -33.09 13.75
C SER A 160 -3.70 -34.48 14.35
N ASN A 161 -4.87 -35.10 14.21
CA ASN A 161 -5.19 -36.42 14.78
C ASN A 161 -4.49 -37.58 14.07
N THR A 162 -4.03 -37.35 12.83
CA THR A 162 -3.34 -38.38 12.03
C THR A 162 -1.82 -38.36 12.20
N LEU A 163 -1.29 -37.47 13.04
CA LEU A 163 0.14 -37.34 13.26
C LEU A 163 0.64 -38.31 14.32
N PRO A 164 1.71 -39.09 14.05
CA PRO A 164 2.36 -39.85 15.10
C PRO A 164 2.94 -38.87 16.12
N ALA A 165 2.63 -39.06 17.40
CA ALA A 165 3.30 -38.33 18.48
C ALA A 165 4.80 -38.61 18.40
N THR A 166 5.60 -37.67 17.86
CA THR A 166 7.06 -37.83 17.84
C THR A 166 7.57 -37.79 19.27
N PRO A 167 8.38 -38.79 19.70
CA PRO A 167 9.04 -38.71 21.00
C PRO A 167 10.04 -37.56 20.95
N ALA A 168 9.97 -36.66 21.93
CA ALA A 168 10.93 -35.57 22.08
C ALA A 168 12.37 -36.12 22.01
N ARG A 169 13.18 -35.50 21.15
CA ARG A 169 14.56 -35.91 20.87
C ARG A 169 15.45 -35.62 22.09
N ASN A 170 15.73 -36.67 22.87
CA ASN A 170 16.80 -36.84 23.87
C ASN A 170 17.49 -35.57 24.40
N SER A 171 17.01 -35.04 25.54
CA SER A 171 17.94 -34.56 26.57
C SER A 171 18.16 -35.71 27.56
N ARG A 172 19.40 -36.16 27.68
CA ARG A 172 19.78 -37.26 28.57
C ARG A 172 19.69 -36.78 30.03
N THR A 173 19.29 -37.73 30.88
CA THR A 173 19.42 -37.82 32.35
C THR A 173 18.30 -37.19 33.21
N VAL A 174 17.47 -38.08 33.79
CA VAL A 174 17.26 -38.32 35.23
C VAL A 174 15.78 -38.64 35.55
N ASP A 175 15.63 -39.81 36.18
CA ASP A 175 14.53 -40.39 36.96
C ASP A 175 13.11 -40.65 36.39
N ARG A 176 12.81 -41.96 36.32
CA ARG A 176 11.47 -42.55 36.26
C ARG A 176 10.87 -42.60 37.67
N ARG A 177 9.79 -41.86 37.93
CA ARG A 177 8.71 -42.29 38.84
C ARG A 177 7.35 -41.79 38.34
N HIS A 178 6.42 -42.74 38.20
CA HIS A 178 4.95 -42.65 38.27
C HIS A 178 4.25 -41.50 37.54
N THR A 179 3.72 -41.74 36.34
CA THR A 179 2.30 -42.11 36.08
C THR A 179 1.31 -41.06 36.59
N ASP A 180 1.03 -40.07 35.75
CA ASP A 180 -0.33 -39.71 35.37
C ASP A 180 -0.30 -39.33 33.88
N SER A 181 -0.99 -40.13 33.08
CA SER A 181 -1.25 -39.88 31.66
C SER A 181 -2.36 -38.83 31.57
N GLU A 182 -2.02 -37.56 31.82
CA GLU A 182 -2.81 -36.46 31.29
C GLU A 182 -2.48 -36.35 29.81
N GLY A 183 -3.38 -36.86 28.97
CA GLY A 183 -3.35 -36.60 27.55
C GLY A 183 -3.31 -35.10 27.34
N ALA A 184 -2.20 -34.58 26.81
CA ALA A 184 -2.09 -33.19 26.43
C ALA A 184 -3.21 -32.89 25.42
N SER A 185 -4.31 -32.33 25.92
CA SER A 185 -5.41 -31.82 25.11
C SER A 185 -4.78 -30.85 24.12
N VAL A 186 -4.86 -31.19 22.82
CA VAL A 186 -4.51 -30.27 21.75
C VAL A 186 -5.40 -29.05 21.98
N VAL A 187 -4.80 -27.92 22.39
CA VAL A 187 -5.52 -26.66 22.52
C VAL A 187 -5.97 -26.30 21.11
N GLN A 188 -7.23 -26.56 20.82
CA GLN A 188 -7.85 -26.18 19.56
C GLN A 188 -7.86 -24.65 19.51
N THR A 189 -6.86 -24.09 18.85
CA THR A 189 -6.72 -22.64 18.72
C THR A 189 -7.63 -22.19 17.60
N GLU A 190 -8.54 -21.27 17.89
CA GLU A 190 -9.44 -20.71 16.89
C GLU A 190 -8.64 -19.97 15.81
N ILE A 191 -8.96 -20.19 14.53
CA ILE A 191 -8.30 -19.47 13.43
C ILE A 191 -8.86 -18.05 13.36
N ASN A 192 -7.99 -17.05 13.39
CA ASN A 192 -8.40 -15.65 13.26
C ASN A 192 -9.17 -15.43 11.93
N ILE A 193 -10.32 -14.77 12.00
CA ILE A 193 -11.20 -14.57 10.84
C ILE A 193 -10.54 -13.76 9.71
N ASP A 194 -9.67 -12.80 10.03
CA ASP A 194 -8.92 -12.03 9.03
C ASP A 194 -7.80 -12.85 8.39
N LEU A 195 -7.28 -13.88 9.09
CA LEU A 195 -6.41 -14.86 8.45
C LEU A 195 -7.21 -15.69 7.43
N CYS A 196 -8.46 -16.07 7.73
CA CYS A 196 -9.33 -16.70 6.73
C CYS A 196 -9.54 -15.80 5.52
N ARG A 197 -9.84 -14.50 5.70
CA ARG A 197 -9.94 -13.53 4.59
C ARG A 197 -8.66 -13.45 3.77
N ALA A 198 -7.50 -13.43 4.42
CA ALA A 198 -6.21 -13.45 3.74
C ALA A 198 -5.99 -14.75 2.94
N ILE A 199 -6.41 -15.90 3.44
CA ILE A 199 -6.30 -17.18 2.73
C ILE A 199 -7.22 -17.21 1.50
N LEU A 200 -8.43 -16.65 1.61
CA LEU A 200 -9.38 -16.57 0.48
C LEU A 200 -8.80 -15.78 -0.71
N ASN A 201 -7.95 -14.79 -0.45
CA ASN A 201 -7.24 -14.03 -1.50
C ASN A 201 -6.25 -14.85 -2.33
N LEU A 202 -5.95 -16.10 -1.96
CA LEU A 202 -5.23 -17.03 -2.84
C LEU A 202 -6.06 -17.46 -4.07
N GLY A 203 -7.36 -17.18 -4.08
CA GLY A 203 -8.27 -17.56 -5.16
C GLY A 203 -8.71 -19.02 -5.09
N ASP A 204 -9.37 -19.47 -6.15
CA ASP A 204 -9.91 -20.84 -6.30
C ASP A 204 -8.87 -21.85 -6.84
N GLN A 205 -7.75 -21.35 -7.38
CA GLN A 205 -6.68 -22.16 -7.97
C GLN A 205 -5.29 -21.81 -7.40
N PRO A 206 -5.07 -21.95 -6.08
CA PRO A 206 -3.75 -21.73 -5.50
C PRO A 206 -2.73 -22.73 -6.04
N THR A 207 -1.51 -22.24 -6.24
CA THR A 207 -0.37 -23.05 -6.68
C THR A 207 0.02 -24.08 -5.63
N LYS A 208 0.80 -25.09 -6.05
CA LYS A 208 1.34 -26.08 -5.12
C LYS A 208 2.22 -25.44 -4.04
N SER A 209 3.05 -24.46 -4.41
CA SER A 209 3.96 -23.77 -3.48
C SER A 209 3.19 -22.98 -2.42
N GLU A 210 2.15 -22.24 -2.84
CA GLU A 210 1.31 -21.47 -1.92
C GLU A 210 0.58 -22.38 -0.92
N LEU A 211 -0.01 -23.49 -1.39
CA LEU A 211 -0.64 -24.47 -0.50
C LEU A 211 0.38 -25.10 0.44
N CYS A 212 1.59 -25.41 -0.04
CA CYS A 212 2.69 -25.88 0.81
C CYS A 212 2.97 -24.90 1.93
N ASP A 213 3.26 -23.65 1.61
CA ASP A 213 3.62 -22.65 2.63
C ASP A 213 2.49 -22.42 3.63
N LEU A 214 1.25 -22.31 3.13
CA LEU A 214 0.07 -22.14 3.98
C LEU A 214 -0.14 -23.32 4.94
N ILE A 215 -0.01 -24.56 4.46
CA ILE A 215 -0.21 -25.76 5.29
C ILE A 215 0.83 -25.81 6.40
N TYR A 216 2.11 -25.59 6.07
CA TYR A 216 3.16 -25.52 7.09
C TYR A 216 2.86 -24.42 8.12
N PHE A 217 2.48 -23.23 7.67
CA PHE A 217 2.13 -22.13 8.56
C PHE A 217 0.96 -22.47 9.50
N LEU A 218 -0.15 -22.97 8.94
CA LEU A 218 -1.33 -23.32 9.72
C LEU A 218 -0.99 -24.42 10.72
N LEU A 219 -0.20 -25.42 10.33
CA LEU A 219 0.17 -26.52 11.23
C LEU A 219 1.08 -26.06 12.36
N ASP A 220 2.07 -25.22 12.07
CA ASP A 220 2.94 -24.63 13.09
C ASP A 220 2.11 -23.79 14.09
N ALA A 221 1.15 -23.01 13.58
CA ALA A 221 0.24 -22.22 14.40
C ALA A 221 -0.76 -23.07 15.22
N TYR A 222 -1.28 -24.16 14.66
CA TYR A 222 -2.29 -25.01 15.30
C TYR A 222 -1.70 -26.03 16.29
N LEU A 223 -0.51 -26.56 15.99
CA LEU A 223 0.06 -27.70 16.72
C LEU A 223 1.16 -27.30 17.70
N PHE A 224 1.76 -26.11 17.55
CA PHE A 224 2.93 -25.67 18.33
C PHE A 224 4.03 -26.76 18.40
N LYS A 225 4.17 -27.58 17.33
CA LYS A 225 5.09 -28.72 17.28
C LYS A 225 5.70 -28.87 15.89
N ASN A 226 7.00 -29.17 15.86
CA ASN A 226 7.70 -29.62 14.66
C ASN A 226 7.26 -31.05 14.34
N VAL A 227 6.34 -31.19 13.42
CA VAL A 227 5.84 -32.49 12.97
C VAL A 227 6.43 -32.80 11.60
N ALA A 228 6.90 -34.04 11.44
CA ALA A 228 7.31 -34.57 10.14
C ALA A 228 6.08 -35.14 9.42
N TYR A 229 5.90 -34.79 8.14
CA TYR A 229 4.73 -35.18 7.34
C TYR A 229 5.12 -36.17 6.25
N SER A 230 4.22 -37.11 5.93
CA SER A 230 4.32 -37.87 4.68
C SER A 230 3.76 -37.05 3.51
N GLU A 231 4.31 -37.25 2.31
CA GLU A 231 3.79 -36.59 1.09
C GLU A 231 2.31 -36.87 0.84
N GLU A 232 1.83 -38.07 1.22
CA GLU A 232 0.43 -38.45 1.08
C GLU A 232 -0.48 -37.64 2.02
N GLN A 233 -0.08 -37.48 3.29
CA GLN A 233 -0.83 -36.66 4.25
C GLN A 233 -0.91 -35.21 3.78
N PHE A 234 0.23 -34.67 3.35
CA PHE A 234 0.30 -33.32 2.81
C PHE A 234 -0.62 -33.16 1.59
N GLY A 235 -0.55 -34.10 0.63
CA GLY A 235 -1.38 -34.09 -0.58
C GLY A 235 -2.89 -34.11 -0.27
N ARG A 236 -3.32 -34.87 0.75
CA ARG A 236 -4.71 -34.89 1.21
C ARG A 236 -5.15 -33.53 1.76
N VAL A 237 -4.37 -32.93 2.68
CA VAL A 237 -4.69 -31.62 3.26
C VAL A 237 -4.74 -30.54 2.18
N ALA A 238 -3.77 -30.52 1.27
CA ALA A 238 -3.74 -29.58 0.14
C ALA A 238 -4.98 -29.71 -0.76
N THR A 239 -5.45 -30.93 -0.98
CA THR A 239 -6.67 -31.17 -1.78
C THR A 239 -7.91 -30.67 -1.06
N GLN A 240 -8.02 -30.90 0.26
CA GLN A 240 -9.15 -30.42 1.07
C GLN A 240 -9.19 -28.89 1.17
N ILE A 241 -8.05 -28.23 1.34
CA ILE A 241 -7.99 -26.75 1.37
C ILE A 241 -8.37 -26.17 0.00
N ARG A 242 -7.87 -26.74 -1.11
CA ARG A 242 -8.27 -26.31 -2.46
C ARG A 242 -9.77 -26.46 -2.68
N GLU A 243 -10.35 -27.57 -2.22
CA GLU A 243 -11.79 -27.79 -2.33
C GLU A 243 -12.58 -26.78 -1.49
N ALA A 244 -12.14 -26.47 -0.27
CA ALA A 244 -12.77 -25.46 0.57
C ALA A 244 -12.74 -24.06 -0.08
N LEU A 245 -11.61 -23.69 -0.69
CA LEU A 245 -11.49 -22.44 -1.47
C LEU A 245 -12.43 -22.44 -2.67
N ARG A 246 -12.47 -23.53 -3.44
CA ARG A 246 -13.37 -23.68 -4.60
C ARG A 246 -14.83 -23.53 -4.19
N CYS A 247 -15.27 -24.22 -3.14
CA CYS A 247 -16.65 -24.15 -2.66
C CYS A 247 -17.04 -22.73 -2.23
N TYR A 248 -16.14 -22.02 -1.53
CA TYR A 248 -16.36 -20.62 -1.17
C TYR A 248 -16.55 -19.75 -2.42
N TRP A 249 -15.61 -19.79 -3.35
CA TRP A 249 -15.65 -18.94 -4.55
C TRP A 249 -16.81 -19.28 -5.48
N GLU A 250 -17.24 -20.54 -5.57
CA GLU A 250 -18.45 -20.92 -6.30
C GLU A 250 -19.72 -20.30 -5.69
N ALA A 251 -19.80 -20.24 -4.35
CA ALA A 251 -20.91 -19.58 -3.67
C ALA A 251 -20.90 -18.06 -3.90
N GLU A 252 -19.74 -17.42 -3.85
CA GLU A 252 -19.57 -15.99 -4.12
C GLU A 252 -19.95 -15.63 -5.57
N VAL A 253 -19.47 -16.40 -6.55
CA VAL A 253 -19.81 -16.23 -7.97
C VAL A 253 -21.31 -16.44 -8.19
N ALA A 254 -21.92 -17.45 -7.55
CA ALA A 254 -23.37 -17.65 -7.62
C ALA A 254 -24.17 -16.49 -7.03
N ALA A 255 -23.60 -15.78 -6.05
CA ALA A 255 -24.17 -14.56 -5.47
C ALA A 255 -23.83 -13.28 -6.27
N ASN A 256 -23.17 -13.39 -7.43
CA ASN A 256 -22.68 -12.28 -8.24
C ASN A 256 -21.73 -11.34 -7.45
N ASN A 257 -20.95 -11.92 -6.53
CA ASN A 257 -19.87 -11.26 -5.84
C ASN A 257 -18.51 -11.73 -6.37
N ASN A 258 -17.60 -10.79 -6.59
CA ASN A 258 -16.22 -11.07 -7.01
C ASN A 258 -15.23 -10.95 -5.83
N GLY A 259 -15.73 -10.76 -4.61
CA GLY A 259 -14.94 -10.59 -3.40
C GLY A 259 -14.23 -9.24 -3.28
N TYR A 260 -14.36 -8.37 -4.29
CA TYR A 260 -13.72 -7.06 -4.33
C TYR A 260 -14.59 -6.01 -3.64
N ASP A 261 -13.98 -5.24 -2.75
CA ASP A 261 -14.62 -4.10 -2.11
C ASP A 261 -14.39 -2.83 -2.96
N GLU A 262 -15.47 -2.24 -3.47
CA GLU A 262 -15.39 -1.05 -4.30
C GLU A 262 -14.85 0.13 -3.48
N GLY A 263 -13.74 0.73 -3.94
CA GLY A 263 -13.05 1.77 -3.19
C GLY A 263 -12.21 1.23 -2.02
N ALA A 264 -11.85 -0.06 -2.01
CA ALA A 264 -10.89 -0.60 -1.06
C ALA A 264 -9.53 0.08 -1.17
N HIS A 265 -8.94 0.43 -0.02
CA HIS A 265 -7.60 1.02 0.03
C HIS A 265 -6.71 0.26 1.01
N ILE A 266 -5.45 0.11 0.63
CA ILE A 266 -4.40 -0.46 1.48
C ILE A 266 -3.47 0.66 1.93
N ILE A 267 -3.26 0.77 3.23
CA ILE A 267 -2.36 1.76 3.82
C ILE A 267 -1.19 1.03 4.47
N LEU A 268 -0.01 1.17 3.88
CA LEU A 268 1.22 0.56 4.35
C LEU A 268 1.89 1.41 5.43
N VAL A 269 2.27 0.77 6.54
CA VAL A 269 3.15 1.33 7.57
C VAL A 269 4.47 0.57 7.51
N LEU A 270 5.42 1.11 6.75
CA LEU A 270 6.69 0.45 6.46
C LEU A 270 7.77 0.87 7.44
N ASP A 271 8.58 -0.08 7.90
CA ASP A 271 9.82 0.23 8.61
C ASP A 271 10.87 0.89 7.69
N LYS A 272 12.01 1.27 8.28
CA LYS A 272 13.11 1.94 7.55
C LYS A 272 13.81 1.06 6.51
N HIS A 273 13.80 -0.27 6.66
CA HIS A 273 14.46 -1.20 5.74
C HIS A 273 13.61 -1.46 4.49
N LEU A 274 12.30 -1.24 4.60
CA LEU A 274 11.32 -1.56 3.57
C LEU A 274 10.89 -0.37 2.71
N GLN A 275 11.28 0.87 3.06
CA GLN A 275 10.88 2.09 2.34
C GLN A 275 11.31 2.10 0.87
N MET A 276 12.48 1.55 0.53
CA MET A 276 12.99 1.61 -0.85
C MET A 276 12.29 0.60 -1.78
N PHE A 277 11.64 -0.43 -1.24
CA PHE A 277 10.93 -1.43 -2.03
C PHE A 277 9.62 -0.82 -2.58
N PRO A 278 9.35 -0.92 -3.88
CA PRO A 278 8.08 -0.48 -4.47
C PRO A 278 7.00 -1.54 -4.25
N TRP A 279 6.57 -1.74 -3.00
CA TRP A 279 5.56 -2.72 -2.60
C TRP A 279 4.30 -2.66 -3.48
N GLU A 280 3.87 -1.46 -3.85
CA GLU A 280 2.71 -1.16 -4.69
C GLU A 280 2.85 -1.65 -6.14
N SER A 281 4.01 -2.15 -6.54
CA SER A 281 4.26 -2.74 -7.85
C SER A 281 4.62 -4.24 -7.78
N CYS A 282 4.56 -4.84 -6.59
CA CYS A 282 4.61 -6.29 -6.43
C CYS A 282 3.37 -6.91 -7.06
N PRO A 283 3.44 -8.09 -7.68
CA PRO A 283 2.29 -8.65 -8.40
C PRO A 283 1.01 -8.71 -7.55
N VAL A 284 1.14 -9.09 -6.28
CA VAL A 284 0.04 -9.18 -5.30
C VAL A 284 -0.62 -7.83 -4.96
N LEU A 285 0.08 -6.70 -5.10
CA LEU A 285 -0.42 -5.36 -4.81
C LEU A 285 -0.58 -4.46 -6.04
N ARG A 286 -0.16 -4.92 -7.23
CA ARG A 286 -0.07 -4.09 -8.44
C ARG A 286 -1.43 -3.53 -8.85
N ASP A 287 -2.48 -4.32 -8.64
CA ASP A 287 -3.85 -3.99 -9.00
C ASP A 287 -4.65 -3.41 -7.81
N GLU A 288 -3.99 -3.14 -6.68
CA GLU A 288 -4.57 -2.59 -5.45
C GLU A 288 -4.30 -1.09 -5.28
N ALA A 289 -5.23 -0.37 -4.65
CA ALA A 289 -5.06 1.04 -4.32
C ALA A 289 -4.22 1.19 -3.05
N VAL A 290 -2.89 1.29 -3.22
CA VAL A 290 -1.94 1.29 -2.10
C VAL A 290 -1.27 2.65 -1.86
N SER A 291 -1.30 3.09 -0.61
CA SER A 291 -0.61 4.29 -0.10
C SER A 291 0.26 3.95 1.12
N ARG A 292 1.12 4.87 1.53
CA ARG A 292 2.04 4.71 2.66
C ARG A 292 1.80 5.77 3.72
N VAL A 293 1.94 5.45 4.99
CA VAL A 293 1.99 6.46 6.07
C VAL A 293 3.21 6.22 6.96
N PRO A 294 3.79 7.27 7.56
CA PRO A 294 4.98 7.12 8.39
C PRO A 294 4.71 6.36 9.69
N SER A 295 3.48 6.42 10.21
CA SER A 295 3.07 5.67 11.40
C SER A 295 1.55 5.53 11.47
N ILE A 296 1.10 4.58 12.29
CA ILE A 296 -0.33 4.42 12.62
C ILE A 296 -0.89 5.66 13.34
N TRP A 297 -0.06 6.36 14.12
CA TRP A 297 -0.45 7.58 14.81
C TRP A 297 -0.68 8.75 13.85
N PHE A 298 0.14 8.85 12.81
CA PHE A 298 -0.11 9.80 11.73
C PHE A 298 -1.44 9.51 11.04
N LEU A 299 -1.72 8.25 10.70
CA LEU A 299 -2.98 7.86 10.09
C LEU A 299 -4.18 8.24 10.95
N ARG A 300 -4.13 7.94 12.25
CA ARG A 300 -5.16 8.36 13.21
C ARG A 300 -5.37 9.87 13.20
N ASP A 301 -4.28 10.63 13.24
CA ASP A 301 -4.34 12.09 13.24
C ASP A 301 -5.03 12.63 11.96
N ARG A 302 -4.71 12.06 10.79
CA ARG A 302 -5.39 12.40 9.52
C ARG A 302 -6.89 12.10 9.56
N ILE A 303 -7.29 10.93 10.07
CA ILE A 303 -8.69 10.53 10.18
C ILE A 303 -9.45 11.48 11.12
N LEU A 304 -8.88 11.79 12.28
CA LEU A 304 -9.52 12.68 13.25
C LEU A 304 -9.60 14.12 12.76
N GLN A 305 -8.56 14.61 12.09
CA GLN A 305 -8.60 15.95 11.48
C GLN A 305 -9.72 16.04 10.43
N GLN A 306 -9.87 15.03 9.57
CA GLN A 306 -10.93 15.01 8.57
C GLN A 306 -12.32 15.02 9.22
N ARG A 307 -12.55 14.18 10.23
CA ARG A 307 -13.82 14.17 11.00
C ARG A 307 -14.10 15.54 11.63
N HIS A 308 -13.08 16.18 12.18
CA HIS A 308 -13.22 17.51 12.77
C HIS A 308 -13.60 18.57 11.73
N LEU A 309 -12.93 18.61 10.57
CA LEU A 309 -13.25 19.54 9.49
C LEU A 309 -14.68 19.38 8.97
N LEU A 310 -15.17 18.14 8.91
CA LEU A 310 -16.55 17.83 8.53
C LEU A 310 -17.58 18.29 9.59
N SER A 311 -17.27 18.14 10.87
CA SER A 311 -18.15 18.64 11.95
C SER A 311 -18.30 20.17 11.93
N GLN A 312 -17.24 20.90 11.57
CA GLN A 312 -17.27 22.35 11.49
C GLN A 312 -18.11 22.87 10.32
N SER A 313 -18.06 22.20 9.17
CA SER A 313 -18.82 22.62 7.98
C SER A 313 -20.33 22.38 8.13
N GLN A 314 -20.75 21.32 8.83
CA GLN A 314 -22.17 21.07 9.10
C GLN A 314 -22.82 22.11 10.04
N HIS A 315 -22.06 22.70 10.96
CA HIS A 315 -22.57 23.76 11.85
C HIS A 315 -22.70 25.14 11.20
N GLN A 316 -22.20 25.35 9.98
CA GLN A 316 -22.37 26.61 9.24
C GLN A 316 -23.69 26.72 8.46
N ASP A 317 -24.34 25.60 8.11
CA ASP A 317 -25.56 25.57 7.29
C ASP A 317 -26.87 25.32 8.09
N CYS A 318 -26.79 25.13 9.42
CA CYS A 318 -27.99 25.02 10.26
C CYS A 318 -28.42 26.37 10.84
N PRO A 319 -29.69 26.79 10.71
CA PRO A 319 -30.22 27.89 11.51
C PRO A 319 -30.14 27.47 12.98
N LYS A 320 -29.58 28.33 13.84
CA LYS A 320 -29.56 28.10 15.30
C LYS A 320 -30.98 27.72 15.76
N PRO A 321 -31.16 26.60 16.49
CA PRO A 321 -32.46 26.28 17.03
C PRO A 321 -32.84 27.38 18.03
N THR A 322 -33.96 28.03 17.76
CA THR A 322 -34.55 28.97 18.70
C THR A 322 -35.33 28.17 19.75
N ASN A 323 -34.92 28.39 21.00
CA ASN A 323 -35.67 28.19 22.25
C ASN A 323 -35.84 26.76 22.82
N ASN A 324 -35.25 26.63 24.01
CA ASN A 324 -35.86 26.19 25.27
C ASN A 324 -36.77 24.95 25.23
N THR A 325 -36.17 23.79 25.51
CA THR A 325 -36.60 22.90 26.59
C THR A 325 -35.39 22.06 27.03
N ALA A 326 -35.07 22.14 28.31
CA ALA A 326 -34.09 21.27 28.94
C ALA A 326 -34.65 19.84 28.99
N ASP A 327 -34.06 18.94 28.22
CA ASP A 327 -34.17 17.50 28.47
C ASP A 327 -32.81 16.86 28.19
N GLU A 328 -32.03 16.73 29.26
CA GLU A 328 -30.69 16.14 29.29
C GLU A 328 -30.80 14.61 29.35
N SER A 329 -31.20 13.92 28.27
CA SER A 329 -31.04 12.45 28.23
C SER A 329 -31.15 11.79 26.85
N THR A 330 -30.72 12.45 25.77
CA THR A 330 -30.49 11.78 24.48
C THR A 330 -29.11 12.16 23.95
N THR A 331 -28.10 11.38 24.36
CA THR A 331 -26.82 11.31 23.67
C THR A 331 -27.06 11.10 22.18
N PHE A 332 -26.79 12.14 21.39
CA PHE A 332 -26.70 12.06 19.94
C PHE A 332 -25.63 11.03 19.59
N VAL A 333 -26.05 9.83 19.19
CA VAL A 333 -25.17 8.88 18.50
C VAL A 333 -25.05 9.40 17.07
N GLU A 334 -24.12 10.32 16.84
CA GLU A 334 -23.67 10.63 15.47
C GLU A 334 -23.06 9.34 14.91
N GLU A 335 -23.79 8.65 14.03
CA GLU A 335 -23.23 7.55 13.24
C GLU A 335 -21.97 8.06 12.55
N HIS A 336 -20.83 7.51 12.96
CA HIS A 336 -19.47 7.84 12.50
C HIS A 336 -19.24 7.41 11.04
N TYR A 337 -20.05 7.86 10.09
CA TYR A 337 -19.83 7.58 8.69
C TYR A 337 -18.59 8.33 8.21
N TRP A 338 -17.57 7.59 7.79
CA TRP A 338 -16.40 8.18 7.14
C TRP A 338 -16.84 8.88 5.84
N ARG A 339 -16.36 10.10 5.61
CA ARG A 339 -16.52 10.79 4.33
C ARG A 339 -15.16 11.09 3.76
N ASP A 340 -14.97 10.66 2.52
CA ASP A 340 -13.71 10.79 1.81
C ASP A 340 -13.20 12.22 1.77
N LEU A 341 -11.88 12.37 1.82
CA LEU A 341 -11.22 13.66 1.71
C LEU A 341 -11.40 14.22 0.29
N GLU A 342 -12.01 15.39 0.18
CA GLU A 342 -12.24 16.05 -1.11
C GLU A 342 -11.34 17.27 -1.30
N VAL A 343 -10.64 17.31 -2.43
CA VAL A 343 -9.70 18.37 -2.82
C VAL A 343 -10.37 19.27 -3.87
N ASP A 344 -10.37 20.58 -3.65
CA ASP A 344 -10.80 21.54 -4.67
C ASP A 344 -9.71 21.72 -5.73
N GLY A 345 -9.88 21.05 -6.88
CA GLY A 345 -8.95 21.15 -7.99
C GLY A 345 -8.80 22.56 -8.58
N GLN A 346 -9.72 23.49 -8.33
CA GLN A 346 -9.58 24.88 -8.79
C GLN A 346 -8.63 25.69 -7.90
N LYS A 347 -8.46 25.29 -6.63
CA LYS A 347 -7.52 25.90 -5.70
C LYS A 347 -6.16 25.21 -5.79
N THR A 348 -5.49 25.43 -6.92
CA THR A 348 -4.20 24.79 -7.22
C THR A 348 -3.09 25.82 -7.37
N PHE A 349 -1.95 25.55 -6.72
CA PHE A 349 -0.69 26.22 -6.99
C PHE A 349 0.26 25.30 -7.76
N TYR A 350 0.82 25.76 -8.89
CA TYR A 350 1.81 24.99 -9.66
C TYR A 350 3.19 25.66 -9.72
N LEU A 351 4.24 24.85 -9.72
CA LEU A 351 5.63 25.27 -9.90
C LEU A 351 6.25 24.45 -11.03
N LEU A 352 6.35 25.03 -12.23
CA LEU A 352 6.78 24.37 -13.46
C LEU A 352 8.16 24.86 -13.92
N ASN A 353 9.11 23.93 -14.04
CA ASN A 353 10.47 24.20 -14.52
C ASN A 353 11.16 25.41 -13.84
N PRO A 354 11.19 25.50 -12.50
CA PRO A 354 11.82 26.64 -11.82
C PRO A 354 13.32 26.78 -12.09
N GLY A 355 14.00 25.68 -12.43
CA GLY A 355 15.42 25.63 -12.78
C GLY A 355 15.76 26.04 -14.22
N LYS A 356 14.76 26.20 -15.11
CA LYS A 356 14.90 26.50 -16.55
C LYS A 356 15.65 25.44 -17.38
N ASP A 357 15.78 24.23 -16.88
CA ASP A 357 16.53 23.14 -17.51
C ASP A 357 15.65 21.97 -17.97
N LEU A 358 14.38 21.91 -17.55
CA LEU A 358 13.38 20.94 -18.01
C LEU A 358 12.53 21.49 -19.16
N ARG A 359 13.16 21.84 -20.29
CA ARG A 359 12.48 22.49 -21.43
C ARG A 359 11.34 21.65 -22.01
N ASN A 360 11.55 20.35 -22.19
CA ASN A 360 10.53 19.45 -22.74
C ASN A 360 9.29 19.39 -21.81
N THR A 361 9.51 19.23 -20.50
CA THR A 361 8.43 19.22 -19.51
C THR A 361 7.71 20.57 -19.45
N GLU A 362 8.44 21.69 -19.55
CA GLU A 362 7.80 23.01 -19.67
C GLU A 362 6.92 23.10 -20.92
N GLU A 363 7.44 22.75 -22.10
CA GLU A 363 6.68 22.77 -23.35
C GLU A 363 5.43 21.89 -23.28
N GLU A 364 5.51 20.75 -22.59
CA GLU A 364 4.43 19.80 -22.46
C GLU A 364 3.29 20.29 -21.55
N PHE A 365 3.60 20.90 -20.40
CA PHE A 365 2.59 21.25 -19.39
C PHE A 365 2.21 22.73 -19.35
N LYS A 366 2.97 23.62 -19.98
CA LYS A 366 2.77 25.08 -19.89
C LYS A 366 1.40 25.54 -20.35
N ASP A 367 0.91 25.01 -21.47
CA ASP A 367 -0.40 25.37 -21.99
C ASP A 367 -1.53 24.77 -21.15
N TYR A 368 -1.34 23.54 -20.67
CA TYR A 368 -2.28 22.88 -19.76
C TYR A 368 -2.47 23.68 -18.47
N VAL A 369 -1.39 23.96 -17.71
CA VAL A 369 -1.50 24.64 -16.40
C VAL A 369 -2.02 26.08 -16.51
N LYS A 370 -1.81 26.74 -17.65
CA LYS A 370 -2.35 28.09 -17.93
C LYS A 370 -3.82 28.07 -18.31
N ALA A 371 -4.31 26.98 -18.89
CA ALA A 371 -5.70 26.84 -19.30
C ALA A 371 -6.63 26.51 -18.11
N GLN A 372 -6.07 26.05 -16.98
CA GLN A 372 -6.88 25.66 -15.82
C GLN A 372 -7.46 26.86 -15.06
N PRO A 373 -8.79 26.91 -14.85
CA PRO A 373 -9.43 27.99 -14.11
C PRO A 373 -9.06 27.93 -12.61
N GLY A 374 -8.76 29.09 -12.02
CA GLY A 374 -8.41 29.23 -10.60
C GLY A 374 -6.95 28.92 -10.25
N TRP A 375 -6.22 28.27 -11.16
CA TRP A 375 -4.83 27.90 -10.93
C TRP A 375 -3.92 29.12 -10.96
N ASN A 376 -3.00 29.19 -10.00
CA ASN A 376 -1.94 30.19 -9.97
C ASN A 376 -0.59 29.48 -9.87
N GLY A 377 0.48 30.09 -10.36
CA GLY A 377 1.76 29.40 -10.32
C GLY A 377 2.92 30.13 -10.97
N ILE A 378 4.02 29.42 -11.05
CA ILE A 378 5.32 29.93 -11.51
C ILE A 378 5.82 29.02 -12.63
N ILE A 379 6.24 29.62 -13.75
CA ILE A 379 6.81 28.90 -14.90
C ILE A 379 8.18 29.47 -15.20
N GLY A 380 9.19 28.61 -15.34
CA GLY A 380 10.48 28.98 -15.91
C GLY A 380 11.22 30.04 -15.10
N ARG A 381 11.03 30.11 -13.77
CA ARG A 381 11.82 30.97 -12.88
C ARG A 381 11.90 30.41 -11.47
N THR A 382 12.97 30.75 -10.76
CA THR A 382 13.10 30.48 -9.33
C THR A 382 11.98 31.18 -8.55
N PRO A 383 11.27 30.47 -7.65
CA PRO A 383 10.31 31.09 -6.73
C PRO A 383 11.04 31.90 -5.65
N LEU A 384 10.35 32.90 -5.10
CA LEU A 384 10.76 33.58 -3.87
C LEU A 384 10.39 32.71 -2.66
N ASP A 385 11.13 32.85 -1.55
CA ASP A 385 10.98 32.05 -0.33
C ASP A 385 9.52 31.89 0.16
N MET A 386 8.70 32.92 0.00
CA MET A 386 7.30 32.93 0.46
C MET A 386 6.30 32.41 -0.57
N GLU A 387 6.63 32.35 -1.87
CA GLU A 387 5.69 31.94 -2.90
C GLU A 387 5.31 30.47 -2.74
N CYS A 388 6.28 29.58 -2.53
CA CYS A 388 6.02 28.16 -2.28
C CYS A 388 5.26 27.93 -0.97
N ILE A 389 5.60 28.68 0.10
CA ILE A 389 4.94 28.60 1.39
C ILE A 389 3.47 29.03 1.31
N GLN A 390 3.19 30.11 0.59
CA GLN A 390 1.82 30.55 0.34
C GLN A 390 1.07 29.57 -0.58
N GLY A 391 1.76 29.02 -1.58
CA GLY A 391 1.25 27.94 -2.43
C GLY A 391 0.73 26.76 -1.61
N LEU A 392 1.56 26.24 -0.70
CA LEU A 392 1.19 25.10 0.15
C LEU A 392 0.14 25.42 1.21
N SER A 393 0.14 26.63 1.78
CA SER A 393 -0.77 26.97 2.89
C SER A 393 -2.15 27.43 2.47
N LYS A 394 -2.29 28.08 1.30
CA LYS A 394 -3.54 28.73 0.87
C LYS A 394 -4.33 27.98 -0.20
N ASN A 395 -3.80 26.87 -0.70
CA ASN A 395 -4.41 26.08 -1.77
C ASN A 395 -4.73 24.67 -1.26
N ASP A 396 -5.65 23.98 -1.94
CA ASP A 396 -5.99 22.59 -1.61
C ASP A 396 -5.02 21.64 -2.33
N LEU A 397 -4.46 22.06 -3.47
CA LEU A 397 -3.53 21.29 -4.31
C LEU A 397 -2.24 22.08 -4.64
N TYR A 398 -1.10 21.41 -4.56
CA TYR A 398 0.22 21.90 -4.95
C TYR A 398 0.87 20.94 -5.95
N ILE A 399 1.26 21.41 -7.14
CA ILE A 399 1.88 20.58 -8.18
C ILE A 399 3.26 21.11 -8.52
N TYR A 400 4.28 20.27 -8.40
CA TYR A 400 5.66 20.60 -8.68
C TYR A 400 6.21 19.78 -9.84
N PHE A 401 6.78 20.44 -10.84
CA PHE A 401 7.49 19.84 -11.97
C PHE A 401 8.94 20.34 -11.96
N GLY A 402 9.86 19.52 -11.46
CA GLY A 402 11.23 19.94 -11.24
C GLY A 402 12.16 18.81 -10.79
N HIS A 403 13.28 19.19 -10.19
CA HIS A 403 14.27 18.24 -9.66
C HIS A 403 14.02 17.97 -8.18
N SER A 404 14.13 16.71 -7.78
CA SER A 404 13.98 16.32 -6.37
C SER A 404 12.61 16.70 -5.81
N GLY A 405 12.51 16.99 -4.52
CA GLY A 405 11.27 17.41 -3.86
C GLY A 405 11.08 18.93 -3.82
N GLY A 406 11.92 19.69 -4.53
CA GLY A 406 11.92 21.15 -4.50
C GLY A 406 12.61 21.74 -3.26
N GLU A 407 13.41 20.96 -2.53
CA GLU A 407 14.15 21.38 -1.33
C GLU A 407 15.10 22.56 -1.57
N GLN A 408 15.52 22.79 -2.82
CA GLN A 408 16.31 23.95 -3.24
C GLN A 408 15.50 25.27 -3.23
N TYR A 409 14.18 25.18 -3.19
CA TYR A 409 13.26 26.33 -3.25
C TYR A 409 12.50 26.57 -1.94
N ILE A 410 12.30 25.52 -1.15
CA ILE A 410 11.58 25.60 0.12
C ILE A 410 12.32 24.82 1.20
N LYS A 411 12.66 25.49 2.30
CA LYS A 411 13.43 24.84 3.37
C LYS A 411 12.52 23.88 4.15
N PRO A 412 13.02 22.67 4.52
CA PRO A 412 12.32 21.72 5.39
C PRO A 412 11.68 22.35 6.63
N THR A 413 12.43 23.22 7.32
CA THR A 413 11.98 23.91 8.54
C THR A 413 10.81 24.85 8.33
N GLN A 414 10.58 25.34 7.11
CA GLN A 414 9.45 26.21 6.79
C GLN A 414 8.20 25.38 6.50
N ILE A 415 8.35 24.24 5.80
CA ILE A 415 7.26 23.29 5.55
C ILE A 415 6.72 22.77 6.89
N ARG A 416 7.59 22.29 7.78
CA ARG A 416 7.19 21.73 9.09
C ARG A 416 6.46 22.71 10.02
N LYS A 417 6.50 24.02 9.74
CA LYS A 417 5.83 25.05 10.55
C LYS A 417 4.44 25.41 10.03
N LEU A 418 4.02 24.84 8.90
CA LEU A 418 2.71 25.11 8.34
C LEU A 418 1.62 24.54 9.27
N GLY A 419 0.56 25.31 9.50
CA GLY A 419 -0.65 24.82 10.17
C GLY A 419 -1.62 24.10 9.22
N HIS A 420 -1.41 24.27 7.91
CA HIS A 420 -2.15 23.62 6.83
C HIS A 420 -1.18 23.40 5.65
N CYS A 421 -1.23 22.23 5.04
CA CYS A 421 -0.40 21.87 3.90
C CYS A 421 -1.26 21.19 2.83
N ALA A 422 -1.27 21.76 1.62
CA ALA A 422 -1.99 21.26 0.46
C ALA A 422 -1.62 19.81 0.12
N VAL A 423 -2.55 19.07 -0.49
CA VAL A 423 -2.22 17.82 -1.18
C VAL A 423 -1.16 18.14 -2.22
N SER A 424 -0.07 17.38 -2.24
CA SER A 424 1.14 17.74 -3.01
C SER A 424 1.51 16.66 -4.03
N ILE A 425 1.69 17.04 -5.29
CA ILE A 425 2.18 16.17 -6.36
C ILE A 425 3.60 16.63 -6.71
N LEU A 426 4.61 15.87 -6.29
CA LEU A 426 6.03 16.19 -6.44
C LEU A 426 6.65 15.39 -7.60
N LEU A 427 6.45 15.88 -8.82
CA LEU A 427 6.95 15.28 -10.07
C LEU A 427 8.43 15.63 -10.28
N GLY A 428 9.27 15.09 -9.43
CA GLY A 428 10.72 15.19 -9.52
C GLY A 428 11.42 13.89 -9.15
N CYS A 429 12.65 13.73 -9.63
CA CYS A 429 13.48 12.54 -9.37
C CYS A 429 13.79 12.39 -7.89
N SER A 430 13.58 11.21 -7.29
CA SER A 430 13.86 10.97 -5.86
C SER A 430 13.12 11.92 -4.89
N SER A 431 12.00 12.53 -5.29
CA SER A 431 11.19 13.40 -4.43
C SER A 431 10.62 12.69 -3.21
N GLY A 432 10.39 11.38 -3.34
CA GLY A 432 9.83 10.46 -2.36
C GLY A 432 10.86 9.60 -1.63
N LEU A 433 12.16 9.84 -1.87
CA LEU A 433 13.23 9.06 -1.28
C LEU A 433 13.34 9.35 0.22
N ILE A 434 13.21 8.29 1.01
CA ILE A 434 13.46 8.29 2.45
C ILE A 434 14.81 7.62 2.69
N ARG A 435 15.80 8.40 3.12
CA ARG A 435 17.18 7.95 3.34
C ARG A 435 17.31 7.37 4.75
N GLY A 436 17.80 6.14 4.83
CA GLY A 436 18.22 5.54 6.09
C GLY A 436 19.45 6.23 6.66
N SER A 437 19.46 6.42 7.98
CA SER A 437 20.57 7.04 8.72
C SER A 437 21.23 6.02 9.64
N GLY A 438 21.48 4.80 9.13
CA GLY A 438 21.94 3.68 9.95
C GLY A 438 20.91 3.30 11.02
N GLU A 439 21.28 3.44 12.29
CA GLU A 439 20.38 3.18 13.42
C GLU A 439 19.35 4.30 13.63
N PHE A 440 19.65 5.53 13.21
CA PHE A 440 18.78 6.69 13.39
C PHE A 440 17.56 6.67 12.47
N ASP A 441 16.55 7.46 12.85
CA ASP A 441 15.33 7.62 12.06
C ASP A 441 15.64 8.12 10.64
N PRO A 442 14.92 7.58 9.65
CA PRO A 442 15.16 7.95 8.27
C PRO A 442 14.58 9.33 7.97
N THR A 443 15.17 10.02 6.98
CA THR A 443 14.78 11.39 6.62
C THR A 443 14.55 11.50 5.12
N GLY A 444 13.62 12.36 4.71
CA GLY A 444 13.31 12.58 3.30
C GLY A 444 12.34 13.73 3.13
N ASN A 445 12.27 14.29 1.92
CA ASN A 445 11.45 15.47 1.64
C ASN A 445 9.98 15.25 2.03
N VAL A 446 9.43 14.07 1.70
CA VAL A 446 8.03 13.73 2.02
C VAL A 446 7.75 13.79 3.52
N MET A 447 8.72 13.45 4.37
CA MET A 447 8.51 13.51 5.83
C MET A 447 8.23 14.93 6.31
N ASP A 448 8.82 15.96 5.68
CA ASP A 448 8.54 17.35 6.03
C ASP A 448 7.10 17.75 5.68
N TYR A 449 6.57 17.27 4.56
CA TYR A 449 5.17 17.47 4.16
C TYR A 449 4.21 16.71 5.10
N MET A 450 4.52 15.46 5.42
CA MET A 450 3.72 14.67 6.38
C MET A 450 3.69 15.36 7.75
N LEU A 451 4.83 15.80 8.27
CA LEU A 451 4.91 16.53 9.54
C LEU A 451 4.15 17.87 9.52
N ALA A 452 4.01 18.50 8.35
CA ALA A 452 3.22 19.70 8.15
C ALA A 452 1.71 19.45 8.07
N GLY A 453 1.27 18.20 8.23
CA GLY A 453 -0.13 17.81 8.09
C GLY A 453 -0.61 17.79 6.65
N CYS A 454 0.28 17.51 5.68
CA CYS A 454 -0.14 17.24 4.31
C CYS A 454 -1.00 15.96 4.27
N PRO A 455 -2.22 15.98 3.72
CA PRO A 455 -3.04 14.77 3.66
C PRO A 455 -2.48 13.69 2.75
N THR A 456 -1.89 14.11 1.62
CA THR A 456 -1.44 13.20 0.57
C THR A 456 -0.28 13.82 -0.22
N VAL A 457 0.78 13.05 -0.45
CA VAL A 457 1.94 13.41 -1.26
C VAL A 457 2.20 12.32 -2.30
N VAL A 458 2.14 12.67 -3.59
CA VAL A 458 2.58 11.80 -4.69
C VAL A 458 4.05 12.12 -4.99
N ALA A 459 4.92 11.11 -4.97
CA ALA A 459 6.36 11.32 -5.09
C ALA A 459 7.09 10.10 -5.68
N ASN A 460 8.33 10.30 -6.14
CA ASN A 460 9.14 9.25 -6.76
C ASN A 460 10.23 8.75 -5.80
N LEU A 461 10.31 7.42 -5.61
CA LEU A 461 11.30 6.78 -4.74
C LEU A 461 12.75 6.95 -5.24
N TRP A 462 12.95 7.05 -6.56
CA TRP A 462 14.27 7.22 -7.18
C TRP A 462 14.21 8.06 -8.45
N ASP A 463 15.34 8.17 -9.16
CA ASP A 463 15.45 9.01 -10.34
C ASP A 463 14.78 8.40 -11.57
N VAL A 464 13.96 9.21 -12.23
CA VAL A 464 13.18 8.84 -13.41
C VAL A 464 13.56 9.69 -14.62
N THR A 465 13.11 9.29 -15.81
CA THR A 465 13.37 10.03 -17.04
C THR A 465 12.21 10.93 -17.38
N ASP A 466 12.51 12.19 -17.69
CA ASP A 466 11.54 13.29 -17.89
C ASP A 466 10.37 12.87 -18.79
N ARG A 467 10.62 12.35 -20.01
CA ARG A 467 9.56 11.99 -20.97
C ARG A 467 8.59 10.90 -20.51
N ASP A 468 9.06 9.93 -19.73
CA ASP A 468 8.22 8.82 -19.27
C ASP A 468 7.45 9.23 -18.00
N LEU A 469 8.05 10.09 -17.16
CA LEU A 469 7.36 10.74 -16.04
C LEU A 469 6.28 11.72 -16.54
N ASP A 470 6.54 12.47 -17.62
CA ASP A 470 5.55 13.36 -18.23
C ASP A 470 4.34 12.56 -18.73
N ARG A 471 4.58 11.38 -19.30
CA ARG A 471 3.51 10.45 -19.72
C ARG A 471 2.68 9.98 -18.53
N PHE A 472 3.32 9.53 -17.46
CA PHE A 472 2.66 9.18 -16.20
C PHE A 472 1.81 10.33 -15.68
N SER A 473 2.36 11.55 -15.67
CA SER A 473 1.72 12.74 -15.09
C SER A 473 0.44 13.12 -15.85
N LYS A 474 0.46 13.04 -17.19
CA LYS A 474 -0.74 13.22 -18.00
C LYS A 474 -1.82 12.19 -17.70
N ALA A 475 -1.42 10.92 -17.58
CA ALA A 475 -2.33 9.84 -17.25
C ALA A 475 -2.97 10.08 -15.87
N LEU A 476 -2.15 10.42 -14.87
CA LEU A 476 -2.61 10.76 -13.53
C LEU A 476 -3.62 11.91 -13.54
N PHE A 477 -3.32 13.02 -14.22
CA PHE A 477 -4.23 14.17 -14.28
C PHE A 477 -5.56 13.82 -14.96
N THR A 478 -5.52 12.99 -16.01
CA THR A 478 -6.74 12.54 -16.71
C THR A 478 -7.55 11.56 -15.86
N LEU A 479 -6.89 10.60 -15.21
CA LEU A 479 -7.53 9.54 -14.43
C LEU A 479 -8.12 10.08 -13.12
N TRP A 480 -7.42 11.00 -12.45
CA TRP A 480 -7.90 11.62 -11.20
C TRP A 480 -9.00 12.66 -11.45
N GLY A 481 -9.11 13.18 -12.69
CA GLY A 481 -10.13 14.16 -13.09
C GLY A 481 -9.67 15.62 -13.07
N LEU A 482 -8.35 15.89 -13.02
CA LEU A 482 -7.80 17.23 -13.20
C LEU A 482 -7.81 17.68 -14.66
N ASP A 483 -7.90 16.74 -15.61
CA ASP A 483 -8.03 17.03 -17.04
C ASP A 483 -9.27 16.37 -17.64
N ASP A 484 -10.25 17.20 -18.02
CA ASP A 484 -11.51 16.79 -18.66
C ASP A 484 -11.35 16.39 -20.14
N SER A 485 -10.12 16.35 -20.67
CA SER A 485 -9.83 15.98 -22.06
C SER A 485 -10.34 14.59 -22.46
N SER A 486 -10.66 13.71 -21.50
CA SER A 486 -11.34 12.43 -21.71
C SER A 486 -12.76 12.55 -22.29
N GLY A 487 -13.41 13.73 -22.22
CA GLY A 487 -14.68 14.02 -22.90
C GLY A 487 -14.56 14.34 -24.40
N LYS A 488 -13.34 14.56 -24.92
CA LYS A 488 -13.11 15.00 -26.31
C LYS A 488 -12.18 14.11 -27.14
N GLY A 489 -11.60 13.06 -26.56
CA GLY A 489 -10.46 12.35 -27.17
C GLY A 489 -10.53 10.82 -27.21
N ASN A 490 -11.64 10.19 -27.58
CA ASN A 490 -11.59 8.81 -28.09
C ASN A 490 -12.81 8.43 -28.95
N LYS A 491 -12.83 8.86 -30.23
CA LYS A 491 -13.79 8.39 -31.26
C LYS A 491 -13.40 7.03 -31.88
N ARG A 492 -12.63 6.19 -31.17
CA ARG A 492 -12.22 4.86 -31.64
C ARG A 492 -12.32 3.81 -30.52
N ALA A 493 -13.45 3.75 -29.84
CA ALA A 493 -13.93 2.52 -29.22
C ALA A 493 -15.43 2.66 -28.92
N SER A 494 -16.19 1.65 -29.37
CA SER A 494 -17.59 1.38 -29.02
C SER A 494 -18.67 2.32 -29.58
N THR A 495 -19.24 1.89 -30.70
CA THR A 495 -20.68 2.01 -30.94
C THR A 495 -21.41 1.22 -29.85
N ASN A 496 -21.77 1.87 -28.75
CA ASN A 496 -22.99 1.60 -28.00
C ASN A 496 -23.27 2.73 -27.03
N SER A 497 -24.50 3.22 -27.13
CA SER A 497 -25.11 4.30 -26.37
C SER A 497 -25.17 4.01 -24.86
N SER A 498 -24.20 4.53 -24.12
CA SER A 498 -24.37 5.09 -22.78
C SER A 498 -23.28 6.14 -22.63
N ARG A 499 -23.57 7.31 -22.04
CA ARG A 499 -22.49 8.22 -21.62
C ARG A 499 -21.67 7.43 -20.61
N ASN A 500 -20.52 6.89 -21.01
CA ASN A 500 -19.64 6.10 -20.12
C ASN A 500 -19.31 6.96 -18.89
N PHE A 501 -20.02 6.72 -17.80
CA PHE A 501 -19.73 7.31 -16.50
C PHE A 501 -18.41 6.70 -16.07
N ARG A 502 -17.31 7.44 -16.21
CA ARG A 502 -16.04 7.01 -15.61
C ARG A 502 -16.21 7.13 -14.08
N PRO A 503 -15.92 6.07 -13.33
CA PRO A 503 -15.98 6.14 -11.88
C PRO A 503 -15.01 7.21 -11.37
N ARG A 504 -15.41 7.92 -10.31
CA ARG A 504 -14.58 8.93 -9.65
C ARG A 504 -13.47 8.20 -8.89
N LEU A 505 -12.24 8.35 -9.35
CA LEU A 505 -11.09 7.69 -8.74
C LEU A 505 -10.49 8.55 -7.62
N SER A 506 -9.97 7.88 -6.58
CA SER A 506 -9.06 8.47 -5.63
C SER A 506 -7.70 8.74 -6.29
N ILE A 507 -6.87 9.60 -5.71
CA ILE A 507 -5.51 9.83 -6.23
C ILE A 507 -4.66 8.55 -6.16
N VAL A 508 -4.95 7.67 -5.20
CA VAL A 508 -4.23 6.40 -5.02
C VAL A 508 -4.58 5.44 -6.16
N GLU A 509 -5.86 5.33 -6.50
CA GLU A 509 -6.34 4.57 -7.65
C GLU A 509 -5.83 5.17 -8.97
N ALA A 510 -5.86 6.50 -9.12
CA ALA A 510 -5.35 7.16 -10.31
C ALA A 510 -3.84 6.95 -10.50
N VAL A 511 -3.05 6.96 -9.42
CA VAL A 511 -1.61 6.62 -9.48
C VAL A 511 -1.43 5.17 -9.89
N LYS A 512 -2.16 4.23 -9.29
CA LYS A 512 -2.13 2.79 -9.63
C LYS A 512 -2.31 2.57 -11.13
N GLU A 513 -3.39 3.12 -11.70
CA GLU A 513 -3.70 3.01 -13.13
C GLU A 513 -2.66 3.75 -14.01
N ALA A 514 -2.17 4.92 -13.58
CA ALA A 514 -1.19 5.70 -14.35
C ALA A 514 0.18 5.01 -14.50
N ARG A 515 0.55 4.08 -13.60
CA ARG A 515 1.80 3.31 -13.73
C ARG A 515 1.85 2.51 -15.02
N GLU A 516 0.71 2.04 -15.51
CA GLU A 516 0.60 1.19 -16.69
C GLU A 516 0.84 1.94 -18.01
N GLU A 517 0.72 3.27 -18.00
CA GLU A 517 0.98 4.11 -19.16
C GLU A 517 2.48 4.30 -19.43
N CYS A 518 3.33 4.12 -18.40
CA CYS A 518 4.77 4.23 -18.52
C CYS A 518 5.33 3.19 -19.50
N ARG A 519 6.30 3.58 -20.32
CA ARG A 519 7.03 2.63 -21.17
C ARG A 519 7.83 1.64 -20.31
N LEU A 520 8.50 2.14 -19.27
CA LEU A 520 9.20 1.32 -18.30
C LEU A 520 8.34 1.18 -17.04
N LYS A 521 7.38 0.25 -17.09
CA LYS A 521 6.35 0.04 -16.05
C LYS A 521 6.90 -0.23 -14.64
N TYR A 522 8.11 -0.77 -14.54
CA TYR A 522 8.79 -1.00 -13.26
C TYR A 522 9.81 0.09 -12.98
N LEU A 523 10.74 0.36 -13.91
CA LEU A 523 11.82 1.33 -13.63
C LEU A 523 11.32 2.77 -13.45
N VAL A 524 10.22 3.15 -14.10
CA VAL A 524 9.57 4.46 -13.98
C VAL A 524 8.23 4.33 -13.26
N GLY A 525 7.35 3.45 -13.74
CA GLY A 525 6.00 3.30 -13.15
C GLY A 525 6.03 2.92 -11.66
N ALA A 526 6.93 2.02 -11.25
CA ALA A 526 7.05 1.63 -9.84
C ALA A 526 7.78 2.66 -8.97
N ALA A 527 8.40 3.69 -9.57
CA ALA A 527 9.04 4.74 -8.80
C ALA A 527 8.01 5.62 -8.09
N THR A 528 6.85 5.87 -8.71
CA THR A 528 5.84 6.75 -8.14
C THR A 528 4.98 6.05 -7.10
N VAL A 529 4.98 6.60 -5.89
CA VAL A 529 4.21 6.13 -4.73
C VAL A 529 3.38 7.27 -4.15
N VAL A 530 2.38 6.91 -3.34
CA VAL A 530 1.54 7.86 -2.61
C VAL A 530 1.80 7.71 -1.13
N TYR A 531 2.17 8.80 -0.47
CA TYR A 531 2.22 8.89 0.99
C TYR A 531 1.00 9.66 1.50
N GLY A 532 0.40 9.25 2.61
CA GLY A 532 -0.79 9.86 3.19
C GLY A 532 -2.05 9.01 3.01
N ILE A 533 -3.22 9.66 3.08
CA ILE A 533 -4.53 9.00 2.92
C ILE A 533 -5.10 9.19 1.50
N PRO A 534 -6.05 8.35 1.07
CA PRO A 534 -6.79 8.56 -0.18
C PRO A 534 -7.54 9.89 -0.19
N CYS A 535 -7.53 10.56 -1.34
CA CYS A 535 -8.30 11.79 -1.56
C CYS A 535 -8.86 11.86 -2.98
N PHE A 536 -10.00 12.53 -3.14
CA PHE A 536 -10.76 12.64 -4.37
C PHE A 536 -10.90 14.10 -4.79
N LEU A 537 -11.00 14.39 -6.09
CA LEU A 537 -11.35 15.74 -6.53
C LEU A 537 -12.83 16.02 -6.26
N LYS A 538 -13.16 17.20 -5.76
CA LYS A 538 -14.56 17.66 -5.64
C LYS A 538 -15.23 17.62 -7.01
N THR A 539 -16.36 16.93 -7.11
CA THR A 539 -17.23 17.00 -8.29
C THR A 539 -17.87 18.39 -8.32
N GLY A 540 -17.68 19.13 -9.41
CA GLY A 540 -17.99 20.55 -9.50
C GLY A 540 -19.41 20.94 -9.03
N SER A 541 -19.47 22.03 -8.27
CA SER A 541 -20.64 22.88 -8.07
C SER A 541 -20.98 23.68 -9.33
#